data_AF-A0A660UX12-F1
#
_entry.id   AF-A0A660UX12-F1
#
_cell.length_a   1.000
_cell.length_b   1.000
_cell.length_c   1.000
_cell.angle_alpha   90.00
_cell.angle_beta   90.00
_cell.angle_gamma   90.00
#
_symmetry.space_group_name_H-M   'P 1'
#
loop_
_entity.id
_entity.type
_entity.pdbx_description
1 polymer ?
#
loop_
_entity_poly.entity_id
_entity_poly.type
_entity_poly.pdbx_seq_one_letter_code
_entity_poly.pdbx_strand_id
1 'polypeptide(L)'
;PDQSIRLAADEPAQATLALVNVYDTKTPWPENIKITALRIYQIIPMSVPSGAPPHETSLREPTAGDSVVLARYVLGTVPVEADGSAHFTVPARKELFFQALDKDGLAVQSMRSATYLQPGERLVCQGCHEPKLRAPDAQEQIPMAMRREPSNLKADADGSNPFSYPRLVQPVLEKHCLQCHQKNPDKAPRLDREVVVKDRQKWYASYFSLAPEYGFWKYGDRHRTIPGKFGARASKLYAMLKKGHHDVKLPPEDMHRIAVWLDSCSIFYGVYEKAGGQAQLRGEIVHPTLE
;
A
#
# COMPACT_ATOMS: atom_id res chain seq x y z
N PRO A 1 7.06 34.69 -9.46
CA PRO A 1 6.95 34.24 -8.04
C PRO A 1 5.68 34.71 -7.32
N ASP A 2 5.06 35.82 -7.74
CA ASP A 2 3.92 36.46 -7.04
C ASP A 2 2.51 36.02 -7.48
N GLN A 3 2.37 34.92 -8.22
CA GLN A 3 1.06 34.40 -8.66
C GLN A 3 0.62 33.13 -7.93
N SER A 4 1.28 32.75 -6.82
CA SER A 4 0.77 31.64 -6.01
C SER A 4 -0.46 32.14 -5.24
N ILE A 5 -1.64 31.84 -5.76
CA ILE A 5 -2.89 31.93 -4.99
C ILE A 5 -2.71 30.96 -3.82
N ARG A 6 -2.45 31.50 -2.63
CA ARG A 6 -2.44 30.70 -1.41
C ARG A 6 -3.89 30.29 -1.16
N LEU A 7 -4.21 29.03 -1.41
CA LEU A 7 -5.48 28.47 -0.96
C LEU A 7 -5.64 28.68 0.54
N ALA A 8 -6.88 28.93 0.97
CA ALA A 8 -7.21 28.99 2.38
C ALA A 8 -6.81 27.67 3.07
N ALA A 9 -6.43 27.74 4.35
CA ALA A 9 -5.86 26.60 5.07
C ALA A 9 -6.84 25.42 5.23
N ASP A 10 -8.13 25.69 5.06
CA ASP A 10 -9.27 24.79 5.25
C ASP A 10 -9.87 24.25 3.95
N GLU A 11 -9.42 24.69 2.77
CA GLU A 11 -9.88 24.12 1.51
C GLU A 11 -9.08 22.86 1.12
N PRO A 12 -9.74 21.76 0.76
CA PRO A 12 -9.07 20.57 0.22
C PRO A 12 -8.31 20.92 -1.04
N ALA A 13 -6.99 21.06 -0.91
CA ALA A 13 -6.11 21.31 -2.03
C ALA A 13 -5.98 20.06 -2.89
N GLN A 14 -6.26 20.19 -4.19
CA GLN A 14 -6.14 19.09 -5.15
C GLN A 14 -5.11 19.44 -6.22
N ALA A 15 -4.55 18.40 -6.83
CA ALA A 15 -3.66 18.48 -7.96
C ALA A 15 -3.96 17.36 -8.96
N THR A 16 -3.49 17.48 -10.19
CA THR A 16 -3.75 16.51 -11.25
C THR A 16 -2.48 15.77 -11.64
N LEU A 17 -2.58 14.46 -11.78
CA LEU A 17 -1.52 13.59 -12.27
C LEU A 17 -1.94 12.92 -13.57
N ALA A 18 -1.01 12.82 -14.50
CA ALA A 18 -1.16 12.00 -15.69
C ALA A 18 0.05 11.08 -15.86
N LEU A 19 -0.19 9.85 -16.28
CA LEU A 19 0.80 8.86 -16.69
C LEU A 19 0.59 8.59 -18.17
N VAL A 20 1.62 8.82 -18.99
CA VAL A 20 1.55 8.62 -20.44
C VAL A 20 1.44 7.14 -20.76
N ASN A 21 2.36 6.31 -20.26
CA ASN A 21 2.34 4.87 -20.50
C ASN A 21 2.98 4.07 -19.36
N VAL A 22 2.18 3.31 -18.62
CA VAL A 22 2.65 2.46 -17.52
C VAL A 22 3.62 1.36 -17.96
N TYR A 23 3.65 1.00 -19.24
CA TYR A 23 4.56 -0.01 -19.80
C TYR A 23 5.92 0.57 -20.20
N ASP A 24 6.05 1.89 -20.26
CA ASP A 24 7.35 2.55 -20.40
C ASP A 24 8.12 2.45 -19.07
N THR A 25 8.97 1.44 -18.97
CA THR A 25 9.63 1.05 -17.72
C THR A 25 11.10 0.76 -17.94
N LYS A 26 11.92 1.04 -16.93
CA LYS A 26 13.33 0.62 -16.93
C LYS A 26 13.49 -0.90 -16.82
N THR A 27 12.57 -1.57 -16.12
CA THR A 27 12.58 -3.03 -15.97
C THR A 27 11.22 -3.53 -16.44
N PRO A 28 11.15 -4.32 -17.53
CA PRO A 28 9.90 -4.78 -18.08
C PRO A 28 9.02 -5.51 -17.05
N TRP A 29 7.71 -5.38 -17.23
CA TRP A 29 6.75 -6.23 -16.52
C TRP A 29 6.94 -7.70 -16.88
N PRO A 30 6.58 -8.63 -15.98
CA PRO A 30 6.46 -10.05 -16.34
C PRO A 30 5.53 -10.25 -17.54
N GLU A 31 5.81 -11.27 -18.34
CA GLU A 31 5.04 -11.58 -19.54
C GLU A 31 3.54 -11.71 -19.24
N ASN A 32 2.72 -11.21 -20.18
CA ASN A 32 1.25 -11.27 -20.14
C ASN A 32 0.58 -10.55 -18.95
N ILE A 33 1.32 -9.76 -18.17
CA ILE A 33 0.72 -8.89 -17.15
C ILE A 33 0.07 -7.68 -17.82
N LYS A 34 -1.22 -7.51 -17.53
CA LYS A 34 -1.97 -6.30 -17.85
C LYS A 34 -2.14 -5.47 -16.58
N ILE A 35 -1.70 -4.22 -16.63
CA ILE A 35 -1.98 -3.24 -15.59
C ILE A 35 -3.38 -2.65 -15.85
N THR A 36 -4.24 -2.69 -14.84
CA THR A 36 -5.63 -2.21 -14.94
C THR A 36 -5.93 -1.05 -14.02
N ALA A 37 -5.09 -0.81 -13.00
CA ALA A 37 -5.26 0.29 -12.08
C ALA A 37 -3.92 0.74 -11.48
N LEU A 38 -3.89 1.98 -10.96
CA LEU A 38 -2.87 2.42 -10.03
C LEU A 38 -3.48 2.48 -8.62
N ARG A 39 -2.74 2.04 -7.61
CA ARG A 39 -3.03 2.32 -6.19
C ARG A 39 -2.22 3.52 -5.75
N ILE A 40 -2.89 4.51 -5.18
CA ILE A 40 -2.27 5.73 -4.67
C ILE A 40 -2.14 5.61 -3.16
N TYR A 41 -0.93 5.77 -2.65
CA TYR A 41 -0.66 5.87 -1.23
C TYR A 41 -0.28 7.29 -0.84
N GLN A 42 -0.65 7.66 0.38
CA GLN A 42 0.02 8.71 1.15
C GLN A 42 1.03 8.07 2.09
N ILE A 43 2.26 8.59 2.13
CA ILE A 43 3.24 8.31 3.20
C ILE A 43 2.93 9.27 4.35
N ILE A 44 2.87 8.73 5.56
CA ILE A 44 2.62 9.53 6.76
C ILE A 44 3.97 10.01 7.31
N PRO A 45 4.15 11.33 7.51
CA PRO A 45 5.34 11.85 8.15
C PRO A 45 5.51 11.25 9.55
N MET A 46 6.74 10.83 9.86
CA MET A 46 7.03 10.28 11.17
C MET A 46 7.05 11.41 12.22
N SER A 47 6.03 11.43 13.08
CA SER A 47 5.83 12.45 14.13
C SER A 47 6.62 12.19 15.41
N VAL A 48 7.33 11.06 15.49
CA VAL A 48 8.15 10.63 16.63
C VAL A 48 9.54 10.20 16.13
N PRO A 49 10.60 10.23 16.94
CA PRO A 49 11.93 9.80 16.49
C PRO A 49 11.96 8.36 15.96
N SER A 50 12.83 8.04 15.01
CA SER A 50 13.09 6.63 14.65
C SER A 50 13.89 5.94 15.76
N GLY A 51 13.78 4.61 15.90
CA GLY A 51 14.66 3.79 16.73
C GLY A 51 14.20 3.51 18.16
N ALA A 52 13.63 4.48 18.89
CA ALA A 52 13.27 4.37 20.31
C ALA A 52 11.92 4.96 20.83
N PRO A 53 10.86 5.20 20.03
CA PRO A 53 9.53 5.54 20.57
C PRO A 53 8.38 4.75 19.91
N PRO A 54 7.13 5.04 20.30
CA PRO A 54 6.42 4.37 21.38
C PRO A 54 5.93 2.94 21.07
N HIS A 55 5.94 2.54 19.80
CA HIS A 55 5.67 1.19 19.31
C HIS A 55 6.26 1.04 17.90
N GLU A 56 6.50 -0.21 17.48
CA GLU A 56 6.93 -0.51 16.12
C GLU A 56 5.70 -0.65 15.20
N THR A 57 5.66 0.09 14.09
CA THR A 57 4.57 0.03 13.11
C THR A 57 4.48 -1.34 12.44
N SER A 58 5.60 -2.04 12.32
CA SER A 58 5.71 -3.35 11.67
C SER A 58 7.01 -4.07 12.05
N LEU A 59 7.29 -5.19 11.38
CA LEU A 59 8.65 -5.74 11.33
C LEU A 59 9.59 -4.76 10.60
N ARG A 60 10.85 -4.69 11.01
CA ARG A 60 11.88 -3.82 10.42
C ARG A 60 12.42 -4.41 9.13
N GLU A 61 12.63 -3.59 8.10
CA GLU A 61 13.16 -4.06 6.81
C GLU A 61 14.64 -4.48 6.98
N PRO A 62 15.00 -5.76 6.77
CA PRO A 62 16.33 -6.26 7.13
C PRO A 62 17.46 -5.65 6.28
N THR A 63 17.16 -5.25 5.04
CA THR A 63 18.16 -4.61 4.15
C THR A 63 18.42 -3.14 4.49
N ALA A 64 17.61 -2.55 5.38
CA ALA A 64 17.65 -1.13 5.73
C ALA A 64 18.17 -0.88 7.16
N GLY A 65 18.79 -1.88 7.81
CA GLY A 65 19.39 -1.75 9.14
C GLY A 65 18.33 -1.48 10.21
N ASP A 66 18.41 -0.32 10.87
CA ASP A 66 17.47 0.11 11.92
C ASP A 66 16.18 0.76 11.38
N SER A 67 15.91 0.64 10.07
CA SER A 67 14.80 1.34 9.42
C SER A 67 13.47 0.59 9.58
N VAL A 68 12.41 1.36 9.79
CA VAL A 68 11.03 0.87 9.84
C VAL A 68 10.34 1.02 8.49
N VAL A 69 9.34 0.18 8.23
CA VAL A 69 8.40 0.40 7.13
C VAL A 69 7.49 1.56 7.53
N LEU A 70 7.53 2.65 6.77
CA LEU A 70 6.75 3.86 7.07
C LEU A 70 5.24 3.59 7.05
N ALA A 71 4.52 4.19 7.99
CA ALA A 71 3.07 4.24 7.98
C ALA A 71 2.59 4.90 6.68
N ARG A 72 1.57 4.31 6.08
CA ARG A 72 1.09 4.65 4.74
C ARG A 72 -0.38 4.32 4.60
N TYR A 73 -1.15 5.18 3.93
CA TYR A 73 -2.58 5.00 3.72
C TYR A 73 -2.90 4.84 2.24
N VAL A 74 -3.78 3.89 1.91
CA VAL A 74 -4.30 3.76 0.55
C VAL A 74 -5.37 4.81 0.33
N LEU A 75 -5.01 5.92 -0.32
CA LEU A 75 -5.98 6.97 -0.64
C LEU A 75 -7.07 6.48 -1.59
N GLY A 76 -6.70 5.56 -2.48
CA GLY A 76 -7.63 4.87 -3.37
C GLY A 76 -6.95 4.30 -4.60
N THR A 77 -7.78 3.94 -5.57
CA THR A 77 -7.35 3.42 -6.87
C THR A 77 -7.92 4.25 -8.01
N VAL A 78 -7.24 4.23 -9.15
CA VAL A 78 -7.65 4.88 -10.40
C VAL A 78 -7.43 3.92 -11.57
N PRO A 79 -8.28 3.99 -12.61
CA PRO A 79 -8.13 3.10 -13.76
C PRO A 79 -6.87 3.44 -14.57
N VAL A 80 -6.29 2.39 -15.15
CA VAL A 80 -5.30 2.49 -16.24
C VAL A 80 -6.01 2.05 -17.52
N GLU A 81 -5.92 2.89 -18.55
CA GLU A 81 -6.55 2.65 -19.85
C GLU A 81 -5.83 1.56 -20.64
N ALA A 82 -6.45 1.11 -21.73
CA ALA A 82 -5.92 0.04 -22.57
C ALA A 82 -4.55 0.37 -23.22
N ASP A 83 -4.27 1.66 -23.45
CA ASP A 83 -2.97 2.15 -23.94
C ASP A 83 -1.92 2.32 -22.83
N GLY A 84 -2.25 1.95 -21.59
CA GLY A 84 -1.37 2.07 -20.43
C GLY A 84 -1.39 3.45 -19.76
N SER A 85 -2.21 4.39 -20.24
CA SER A 85 -2.29 5.73 -19.69
C SER A 85 -3.18 5.83 -18.45
N ALA A 86 -2.93 6.81 -17.58
CA ALA A 86 -3.79 7.13 -16.45
C ALA A 86 -3.89 8.65 -16.26
N HIS A 87 -5.04 9.14 -15.80
CA HIS A 87 -5.28 10.57 -15.55
C HIS A 87 -6.21 10.70 -14.36
N PHE A 88 -5.77 11.40 -13.32
CA PHE A 88 -6.44 11.39 -12.02
C PHE A 88 -6.11 12.58 -11.13
N THR A 89 -7.04 12.85 -10.21
CA THR A 89 -6.91 13.87 -9.18
C THR A 89 -6.36 13.25 -7.89
N VAL A 90 -5.46 13.96 -7.23
CA VAL A 90 -4.89 13.59 -5.93
C VAL A 90 -4.95 14.76 -4.95
N PRO A 91 -4.90 14.51 -3.64
CA PRO A 91 -4.67 15.59 -2.70
C PRO A 91 -3.29 16.21 -2.91
N ALA A 92 -3.24 17.54 -2.86
CA ALA A 92 -1.99 18.29 -2.88
C ALA A 92 -1.36 18.33 -1.50
N ARG A 93 -0.07 18.69 -1.43
CA ARG A 93 0.74 18.84 -0.20
C ARG A 93 0.89 17.56 0.62
N LYS A 94 0.54 16.40 0.04
CA LYS A 94 0.73 15.09 0.64
C LYS A 94 1.87 14.36 -0.06
N GLU A 95 2.68 13.61 0.68
CA GLU A 95 3.72 12.76 0.11
C GLU A 95 3.08 11.49 -0.45
N LEU A 96 3.18 11.28 -1.77
CA LEU A 96 2.48 10.24 -2.52
C LEU A 96 3.43 9.24 -3.16
N PHE A 97 3.02 7.98 -3.22
CA PHE A 97 3.65 6.98 -4.09
C PHE A 97 2.59 6.07 -4.74
N PHE A 98 2.99 5.37 -5.81
CA PHE A 98 2.08 4.58 -6.62
C PHE A 98 2.47 3.09 -6.69
N GLN A 99 1.47 2.24 -6.84
CA GLN A 99 1.64 0.83 -7.23
C GLN A 99 0.88 0.57 -8.53
N ALA A 100 1.50 -0.13 -9.47
CA ALA A 100 0.82 -0.64 -10.66
C ALA A 100 0.12 -1.96 -10.31
N LEU A 101 -1.19 -2.05 -10.51
CA LEU A 101 -2.01 -3.21 -10.16
C LEU A 101 -2.45 -3.98 -11.39
N ASP A 102 -2.50 -5.30 -11.30
CA ASP A 102 -3.14 -6.13 -12.32
C ASP A 102 -4.65 -6.26 -12.14
N LYS A 103 -5.27 -7.06 -13.01
CA LYS A 103 -6.70 -7.38 -13.00
C LYS A 103 -7.21 -7.98 -11.68
N ASP A 104 -6.35 -8.61 -10.89
CA ASP A 104 -6.69 -9.25 -9.62
C ASP A 104 -6.44 -8.28 -8.43
N GLY A 105 -6.04 -7.04 -8.71
CA GLY A 105 -5.77 -6.00 -7.70
C GLY A 105 -4.41 -6.12 -7.02
N LEU A 106 -3.50 -6.94 -7.56
CA LEU A 106 -2.19 -7.22 -6.96
C LEU A 106 -1.11 -6.28 -7.48
N ALA A 107 -0.31 -5.72 -6.57
CA ALA A 107 0.84 -4.91 -6.95
C ALA A 107 1.83 -5.71 -7.80
N VAL A 108 2.03 -5.27 -9.04
CA VAL A 108 3.07 -5.75 -9.96
C VAL A 108 4.40 -5.09 -9.61
N GLN A 109 4.38 -3.78 -9.36
CA GLN A 109 5.53 -3.02 -8.87
C GLN A 109 5.05 -1.92 -7.93
N SER A 110 5.88 -1.58 -6.95
CA SER A 110 5.66 -0.45 -6.04
C SER A 110 6.83 0.52 -6.13
N MET A 111 6.53 1.81 -6.19
CA MET A 111 7.55 2.85 -6.04
C MET A 111 8.28 2.71 -4.69
N ARG A 112 9.57 3.06 -4.69
CA ARG A 112 10.41 3.26 -3.49
C ARG A 112 10.96 4.68 -3.41
N SER A 113 10.17 5.60 -3.96
CA SER A 113 10.33 7.04 -3.93
C SER A 113 8.95 7.63 -3.71
N ALA A 114 8.90 8.92 -3.43
CA ALA A 114 7.65 9.65 -3.35
C ALA A 114 7.68 10.91 -4.22
N THR A 115 6.50 11.44 -4.48
CA THR A 115 6.27 12.73 -5.13
C THR A 115 5.24 13.52 -4.32
N TYR A 116 5.14 14.81 -4.54
CA TYR A 116 4.10 15.66 -3.97
C TYR A 116 3.79 16.76 -4.97
N LEU A 117 2.61 17.34 -4.85
CA LEU A 117 2.15 18.40 -5.74
C LEU A 117 1.66 19.59 -4.92
N GLN A 118 1.82 20.79 -5.45
CA GLN A 118 1.16 21.99 -4.96
C GLN A 118 -0.29 22.07 -5.44
N PRO A 119 -1.15 22.84 -4.77
CA PRO A 119 -2.53 22.96 -5.21
C PRO A 119 -2.64 23.52 -6.63
N GLY A 120 -3.47 22.88 -7.46
CA GLY A 120 -3.66 23.22 -8.87
C GLY A 120 -2.52 22.75 -9.80
N GLU A 121 -1.45 22.16 -9.27
CA GLU A 121 -0.34 21.66 -10.06
C GLU A 121 -0.77 20.49 -10.95
N ARG A 122 -0.14 20.39 -12.12
CA ARG A 122 -0.29 19.28 -13.05
C ARG A 122 1.05 18.60 -13.24
N LEU A 123 1.17 17.35 -12.82
CA LEU A 123 2.39 16.55 -13.01
C LEU A 123 2.14 15.44 -14.02
N VAL A 124 3.09 15.28 -14.95
CA VAL A 124 3.05 14.23 -15.96
C VAL A 124 4.23 13.29 -15.77
N CYS A 125 3.95 12.00 -15.58
CA CYS A 125 4.92 10.92 -15.64
C CYS A 125 4.94 10.34 -17.06
N GLN A 126 6.11 10.23 -17.66
CA GLN A 126 6.25 9.56 -18.95
C GLN A 126 5.99 8.05 -18.81
N GLY A 127 6.61 7.42 -17.82
CA GLY A 127 6.48 6.00 -17.57
C GLY A 127 6.46 5.64 -16.09
N CYS A 128 6.42 4.34 -15.80
CA CYS A 128 6.47 3.83 -14.44
C CYS A 128 7.93 3.50 -14.10
N HIS A 129 8.72 4.55 -13.83
CA HIS A 129 10.18 4.49 -13.66
C HIS A 129 10.92 4.21 -14.99
N GLU A 130 10.64 5.05 -15.99
CA GLU A 130 11.21 5.02 -17.33
C GLU A 130 12.75 5.22 -17.35
N PRO A 131 13.45 4.82 -18.44
CA PRO A 131 14.88 5.05 -18.58
C PRO A 131 15.24 6.55 -18.64
N LYS A 132 15.99 7.04 -17.64
CA LYS A 132 16.37 8.46 -17.49
C LYS A 132 17.22 9.06 -18.62
N LEU A 133 17.92 8.22 -19.38
CA LEU A 133 18.85 8.63 -20.44
C LEU A 133 18.28 8.38 -21.85
N ARG A 134 16.98 8.12 -21.94
CA ARG A 134 16.27 7.87 -23.18
C ARG A 134 15.30 9.03 -23.43
N ALA A 135 15.29 9.55 -24.64
CA ALA A 135 14.24 10.47 -25.05
C ALA A 135 12.89 9.74 -25.02
N PRO A 136 11.80 10.38 -24.58
CA PRO A 136 10.47 9.81 -24.71
C PRO A 136 10.18 9.44 -26.17
N ASP A 137 9.49 8.33 -26.38
CA ASP A 137 9.01 7.98 -27.72
C ASP A 137 7.94 8.99 -28.15
N ALA A 138 7.98 9.39 -29.43
CA ALA A 138 6.97 10.26 -29.99
C ALA A 138 5.60 9.56 -29.88
N GLN A 139 4.66 10.19 -29.17
CA GLN A 139 3.29 9.70 -29.10
C GLN A 139 2.54 10.15 -30.36
N GLU A 140 2.12 9.19 -31.18
CA GLU A 140 1.31 9.48 -32.37
C GLU A 140 -0.10 9.98 -32.01
N GLN A 141 -0.58 9.65 -30.80
CA GLN A 141 -1.90 10.03 -30.32
C GLN A 141 -1.86 10.55 -28.89
N ILE A 142 -2.81 11.41 -28.55
CA ILE A 142 -3.04 11.82 -27.16
C ILE A 142 -3.41 10.56 -26.34
N PRO A 143 -2.76 10.30 -25.19
CA PRO A 143 -3.08 9.15 -24.34
C PRO A 143 -4.56 9.12 -23.97
N MET A 144 -5.18 7.93 -23.98
CA MET A 144 -6.62 7.74 -23.80
C MET A 144 -7.14 8.41 -22.51
N ALA A 145 -6.40 8.28 -21.41
CA ALA A 145 -6.81 8.85 -20.13
C ALA A 145 -6.87 10.39 -20.15
N MET A 146 -6.04 11.03 -20.99
CA MET A 146 -5.99 12.48 -21.15
C MET A 146 -7.06 13.03 -22.12
N ARG A 147 -7.85 12.15 -22.76
CA ARG A 147 -9.00 12.54 -23.60
C ARG A 147 -10.28 12.76 -22.79
N ARG A 148 -10.22 12.56 -21.48
CA ARG A 148 -11.32 12.69 -20.53
C ARG A 148 -10.84 13.41 -19.26
N GLU A 149 -11.80 13.84 -18.46
CA GLU A 149 -11.53 14.44 -17.16
C GLU A 149 -10.74 13.48 -16.24
N PRO A 150 -9.90 14.03 -15.33
CA PRO A 150 -9.17 13.23 -14.37
C PRO A 150 -10.12 12.39 -13.51
N SER A 151 -9.76 11.14 -13.30
CA SER A 151 -10.50 10.22 -12.43
C SER A 151 -10.39 10.65 -10.96
N ASN A 152 -11.49 10.60 -10.23
CA ASN A 152 -11.45 10.66 -8.77
C ASN A 152 -10.94 9.34 -8.18
N LEU A 153 -10.26 9.40 -7.04
CA LEU A 153 -9.79 8.22 -6.31
C LEU A 153 -11.00 7.40 -5.83
N LYS A 154 -11.03 6.10 -6.18
CA LYS A 154 -11.97 5.15 -5.61
C LYS A 154 -11.39 4.59 -4.31
N ALA A 155 -12.09 4.78 -3.19
CA ALA A 155 -11.67 4.26 -1.89
C ALA A 155 -11.46 2.72 -1.93
N ASP A 156 -10.48 2.27 -1.15
CA ASP A 156 -10.15 0.84 -0.99
C ASP A 156 -10.83 0.28 0.28
N ALA A 157 -10.48 -0.93 0.71
CA ALA A 157 -11.12 -1.63 1.80
C ALA A 157 -10.99 -0.91 3.15
N ASP A 158 -12.01 -1.04 4.01
CA ASP A 158 -11.96 -0.51 5.37
C ASP A 158 -10.69 -0.94 6.12
N GLY A 159 -10.04 0.00 6.80
CA GLY A 159 -8.74 -0.22 7.44
C GLY A 159 -7.52 -0.06 6.52
N SER A 160 -7.69 0.36 5.26
CA SER A 160 -6.58 0.80 4.40
C SER A 160 -6.31 2.32 4.50
N ASN A 161 -7.29 3.11 4.93
CA ASN A 161 -7.19 4.56 5.10
C ASN A 161 -8.20 5.08 6.17
N PRO A 162 -7.74 5.46 7.37
CA PRO A 162 -6.39 5.24 7.91
C PRO A 162 -6.04 3.76 7.97
N PHE A 163 -4.76 3.42 7.75
CA PHE A 163 -4.30 2.03 7.77
C PHE A 163 -4.37 1.45 9.19
N SER A 164 -4.93 0.25 9.33
CA SER A 164 -5.02 -0.46 10.61
C SER A 164 -5.19 -1.96 10.37
N TYR A 165 -4.19 -2.77 10.74
CA TYR A 165 -4.30 -4.23 10.67
C TYR A 165 -5.51 -4.79 11.46
N PRO A 166 -5.80 -4.30 12.69
CA PRO A 166 -7.00 -4.68 13.43
C PRO A 166 -8.31 -4.50 12.68
N ARG A 167 -8.39 -3.53 11.76
CA ARG A 167 -9.59 -3.29 10.94
C ARG A 167 -9.50 -3.99 9.60
N LEU A 168 -8.34 -3.96 8.95
CA LEU A 168 -8.14 -4.50 7.60
C LEU A 168 -8.14 -6.03 7.57
N VAL A 169 -7.34 -6.66 8.42
CA VAL A 169 -7.01 -8.10 8.31
C VAL A 169 -7.68 -8.94 9.38
N GLN A 170 -7.65 -8.51 10.64
CA GLN A 170 -8.15 -9.31 11.75
C GLN A 170 -9.60 -9.81 11.55
N PRO A 171 -10.56 -9.01 11.02
CA PRO A 171 -11.93 -9.49 10.79
C PRO A 171 -12.01 -10.64 9.79
N VAL A 172 -11.11 -10.66 8.78
CA VAL A 172 -11.02 -11.76 7.81
C VAL A 172 -10.58 -13.05 8.51
N LEU A 173 -9.56 -12.96 9.36
CA LEU A 173 -9.04 -14.11 10.10
C LEU A 173 -10.08 -14.67 11.08
N GLU A 174 -10.82 -13.80 11.75
CA GLU A 174 -11.86 -14.20 12.71
C GLU A 174 -13.02 -14.92 12.04
N LYS A 175 -13.43 -14.41 10.88
CA LYS A 175 -14.55 -14.97 10.10
C LYS A 175 -14.21 -16.32 9.50
N HIS A 176 -12.97 -16.51 9.01
CA HIS A 176 -12.65 -17.66 8.13
C HIS A 176 -11.62 -18.63 8.69
N CYS A 177 -10.76 -18.20 9.62
CA CYS A 177 -9.58 -18.99 10.01
C CYS A 177 -9.60 -19.38 11.50
N LEU A 178 -10.06 -18.47 12.36
CA LEU A 178 -9.86 -18.56 13.81
C LEU A 178 -10.40 -19.86 14.41
N GLN A 179 -11.59 -20.29 14.01
CA GLN A 179 -12.25 -21.46 14.58
C GLN A 179 -11.43 -22.74 14.44
N CYS A 180 -10.91 -23.03 13.23
CA CYS A 180 -10.13 -24.22 12.98
C CYS A 180 -8.73 -24.11 13.60
N HIS A 181 -8.13 -22.92 13.59
CA HIS A 181 -6.82 -22.69 14.20
C HIS A 181 -6.85 -22.86 15.72
N GLN A 182 -7.92 -22.41 16.39
CA GLN A 182 -8.09 -22.61 17.84
C GLN A 182 -8.32 -24.09 18.21
N LYS A 183 -8.98 -24.87 17.35
CA LYS A 183 -9.21 -26.30 17.58
C LYS A 183 -7.96 -27.16 17.36
N ASN A 184 -6.94 -26.64 16.66
CA ASN A 184 -5.74 -27.38 16.29
C ASN A 184 -4.45 -26.63 16.70
N PRO A 185 -4.30 -26.24 17.98
CA PRO A 185 -3.20 -25.37 18.41
C PRO A 185 -1.80 -25.98 18.21
N ASP A 186 -1.70 -27.31 18.18
CA ASP A 186 -0.41 -28.01 17.97
C ASP A 186 0.02 -28.05 16.49
N LYS A 187 -0.89 -27.73 15.57
CA LYS A 187 -0.67 -27.85 14.11
C LYS A 187 -0.88 -26.55 13.35
N ALA A 188 -1.49 -25.56 13.99
CA ALA A 188 -1.87 -24.30 13.37
C ALA A 188 -1.43 -23.11 14.24
N PRO A 189 -0.92 -22.03 13.64
CA PRO A 189 -0.51 -20.86 14.40
C PRO A 189 -1.72 -20.13 14.99
N ARG A 190 -1.48 -19.36 16.05
CA ARG A 190 -2.49 -18.49 16.66
C ARG A 190 -2.91 -17.37 15.70
N LEU A 191 -4.21 -17.17 15.54
CA LEU A 191 -4.79 -16.14 14.66
C LEU A 191 -5.77 -15.20 15.40
N ASP A 192 -5.79 -15.25 16.72
CA ASP A 192 -6.64 -14.41 17.55
C ASP A 192 -6.04 -13.01 17.77
N ARG A 193 -6.86 -12.13 18.36
CA ARG A 193 -6.55 -10.72 18.62
C ARG A 193 -5.85 -10.47 19.96
N GLU A 194 -5.43 -11.50 20.70
CA GLU A 194 -4.73 -11.31 21.97
C GLU A 194 -3.48 -10.46 21.74
N VAL A 195 -3.31 -9.40 22.53
CA VAL A 195 -2.15 -8.52 22.41
C VAL A 195 -0.95 -9.20 23.03
N VAL A 196 -0.01 -9.60 22.18
CA VAL A 196 1.29 -10.12 22.58
C VAL A 196 2.27 -8.96 22.69
N VAL A 197 3.03 -8.94 23.78
CA VAL A 197 4.06 -7.92 24.04
C VAL A 197 5.44 -8.58 23.98
N LYS A 198 6.29 -8.10 23.07
CA LYS A 198 7.71 -8.46 22.98
C LYS A 198 8.52 -7.18 22.90
N ASP A 199 9.16 -6.79 23.99
CA ASP A 199 9.84 -5.49 24.12
C ASP A 199 8.89 -4.32 23.76
N ARG A 200 9.18 -3.61 22.67
CA ARG A 200 8.40 -2.49 22.14
C ARG A 200 7.32 -2.92 21.15
N GLN A 201 7.32 -4.18 20.73
CA GLN A 201 6.33 -4.75 19.82
C GLN A 201 5.09 -5.12 20.62
N LYS A 202 3.97 -4.52 20.25
CA LYS A 202 2.65 -4.79 20.83
C LYS A 202 1.70 -5.02 19.67
N TRP A 203 1.46 -6.28 19.33
CA TRP A 203 0.64 -6.64 18.18
C TRP A 203 -0.28 -7.80 18.56
N TYR A 204 -1.27 -8.08 17.73
CA TYR A 204 -2.09 -9.27 17.89
C TYR A 204 -1.25 -10.54 17.69
N ALA A 205 -1.63 -11.63 18.37
CA ALA A 205 -1.04 -12.96 18.19
C ALA A 205 -1.05 -13.36 16.70
N SER A 206 -2.16 -13.09 16.00
CA SER A 206 -2.30 -13.27 14.55
C SER A 206 -1.19 -12.62 13.73
N TYR A 207 -0.83 -11.37 14.06
CA TYR A 207 0.22 -10.65 13.34
C TYR A 207 1.60 -11.26 13.61
N PHE A 208 1.90 -11.57 14.88
CA PHE A 208 3.16 -12.25 15.23
C PHE A 208 3.33 -13.60 14.55
N SER A 209 2.23 -14.32 14.35
CA SER A 209 2.23 -15.60 13.64
C SER A 209 2.36 -15.46 12.13
N LEU A 210 1.70 -14.47 11.53
CA LEU A 210 1.64 -14.34 10.07
C LEU A 210 2.79 -13.52 9.48
N ALA A 211 3.08 -12.33 10.03
CA ALA A 211 3.96 -11.36 9.38
C ALA A 211 5.39 -11.89 9.14
N PRO A 212 6.07 -12.56 10.10
CA PRO A 212 7.46 -12.97 9.90
C PRO A 212 7.66 -14.00 8.80
N GLU A 213 6.78 -15.01 8.74
CA GLU A 213 6.95 -16.17 7.87
C GLU A 213 6.11 -16.09 6.58
N TYR A 214 4.89 -15.55 6.68
CA TYR A 214 3.91 -15.58 5.60
C TYR A 214 3.66 -14.22 4.95
N GLY A 215 3.97 -13.14 5.67
CA GLY A 215 3.85 -11.76 5.19
C GLY A 215 4.90 -11.38 4.14
N PHE A 216 4.79 -10.14 3.67
CA PHE A 216 5.77 -9.48 2.83
C PHE A 216 6.26 -8.20 3.53
N TRP A 217 7.45 -8.26 4.12
CA TRP A 217 8.10 -7.13 4.81
C TRP A 217 9.59 -7.01 4.46
N LYS A 218 10.05 -7.85 3.52
CA LYS A 218 11.43 -7.92 3.02
C LYS A 218 11.42 -7.55 1.54
N TYR A 219 11.95 -6.39 1.18
CA TYR A 219 12.00 -5.95 -0.23
C TYR A 219 12.99 -6.76 -1.08
N GLY A 220 13.96 -7.44 -0.45
CA GLY A 220 15.00 -8.22 -1.11
C GLY A 220 16.13 -7.36 -1.67
N ASP A 221 15.78 -6.38 -2.52
CA ASP A 221 16.71 -5.35 -3.01
C ASP A 221 16.64 -4.08 -2.13
N ARG A 222 17.79 -3.42 -1.90
CA ARG A 222 17.88 -2.25 -1.00
C ARG A 222 17.24 -0.99 -1.57
N HIS A 223 17.16 -0.84 -2.89
CA HIS A 223 16.80 0.43 -3.54
C HIS A 223 15.54 0.35 -4.39
N ARG A 224 15.15 -0.84 -4.87
CA ARG A 224 14.05 -0.99 -5.84
C ARG A 224 13.14 -2.17 -5.48
N THR A 225 11.98 -2.19 -6.10
CA THR A 225 11.14 -3.39 -6.16
C THR A 225 11.36 -4.07 -7.50
N ILE A 226 11.27 -5.40 -7.51
CA ILE A 226 11.39 -6.20 -8.73
C ILE A 226 9.97 -6.48 -9.25
N PRO A 227 9.65 -6.12 -10.50
CA PRO A 227 8.35 -6.39 -11.09
C PRO A 227 7.91 -7.86 -10.94
N GLY A 228 6.68 -8.07 -10.49
CA GLY A 228 6.10 -9.39 -10.24
C GLY A 228 6.58 -10.07 -8.95
N LYS A 229 7.58 -9.52 -8.25
CA LYS A 229 8.15 -10.09 -7.01
C LYS A 229 7.97 -9.14 -5.82
N PHE A 230 6.80 -8.52 -5.73
CA PHE A 230 6.46 -7.58 -4.66
C PHE A 230 5.14 -7.95 -3.98
N GLY A 231 5.02 -7.61 -2.69
CA GLY A 231 3.74 -7.62 -1.97
C GLY A 231 3.09 -9.00 -1.95
N ALA A 232 1.78 -9.04 -2.20
CA ALA A 232 0.99 -10.25 -2.23
C ALA A 232 1.58 -11.31 -3.18
N ARG A 233 2.06 -10.91 -4.37
CA ARG A 233 2.63 -11.84 -5.37
C ARG A 233 3.85 -12.60 -4.88
N ALA A 234 4.64 -11.97 -4.01
CA ALA A 234 5.85 -12.54 -3.44
C ALA A 234 5.65 -13.12 -2.03
N SER A 235 4.46 -13.00 -1.46
CA SER A 235 4.16 -13.52 -0.12
C SER A 235 3.85 -15.02 -0.16
N LYS A 236 4.23 -15.74 0.91
CA LYS A 236 3.80 -17.13 1.07
C LYS A 236 2.30 -17.21 1.37
N LEU A 237 1.76 -16.23 2.12
CA LEU A 237 0.35 -16.24 2.53
C LEU A 237 -0.58 -16.23 1.31
N TYR A 238 -0.40 -15.27 0.40
CA TYR A 238 -1.27 -15.16 -0.77
C TYR A 238 -1.17 -16.40 -1.66
N ALA A 239 0.06 -16.90 -1.88
CA ALA A 239 0.29 -18.10 -2.68
C ALA A 239 -0.40 -19.33 -2.08
N MET A 240 -0.36 -19.48 -0.75
CA MET A 240 -1.06 -20.56 -0.04
C MET A 240 -2.58 -20.42 -0.18
N LEU A 241 -3.14 -19.24 0.11
CA LEU A 241 -4.58 -19.01 0.03
C LEU A 241 -5.12 -19.17 -1.40
N LYS A 242 -4.36 -18.75 -2.41
CA LYS A 242 -4.75 -18.90 -3.83
C LYS A 242 -4.77 -20.35 -4.28
N LYS A 243 -3.90 -21.21 -3.74
CA LYS A 243 -3.91 -22.67 -3.98
C LYS A 243 -5.06 -23.38 -3.26
N GLY A 244 -5.64 -22.74 -2.24
CA GLY A 244 -6.62 -23.31 -1.34
C GLY A 244 -5.99 -23.71 0.00
N HIS A 245 -6.79 -23.63 1.06
CA HIS A 245 -6.38 -24.00 2.40
C HIS A 245 -7.52 -24.75 3.10
N HIS A 246 -7.47 -26.09 3.02
CA HIS A 246 -8.57 -26.98 3.41
C HIS A 246 -9.88 -26.60 2.71
N ASP A 247 -10.99 -26.55 3.44
CA ASP A 247 -12.33 -26.27 2.90
C ASP A 247 -12.67 -24.76 2.84
N VAL A 248 -11.70 -23.88 3.15
CA VAL A 248 -11.94 -22.43 3.17
C VAL A 248 -12.16 -21.91 1.76
N LYS A 249 -13.33 -21.31 1.52
CA LYS A 249 -13.66 -20.55 0.32
C LYS A 249 -13.68 -19.07 0.66
N LEU A 250 -12.55 -18.39 0.42
CA LEU A 250 -12.42 -16.98 0.75
C LEU A 250 -13.12 -16.11 -0.30
N PRO A 251 -14.08 -15.25 0.10
CA PRO A 251 -14.70 -14.30 -0.82
C PRO A 251 -13.65 -13.35 -1.46
N PRO A 252 -13.87 -12.87 -2.70
CA PRO A 252 -12.91 -11.97 -3.36
C PRO A 252 -12.56 -10.71 -2.56
N GLU A 253 -13.54 -10.13 -1.87
CA GLU A 253 -13.36 -8.96 -0.99
C GLU A 253 -12.42 -9.26 0.19
N ASP A 254 -12.54 -10.44 0.79
CA ASP A 254 -11.74 -10.85 1.93
C ASP A 254 -10.32 -11.23 1.49
N MET A 255 -10.17 -11.84 0.31
CA MET A 255 -8.86 -12.07 -0.31
C MET A 255 -8.16 -10.74 -0.68
N HIS A 256 -8.92 -9.75 -1.13
CA HIS A 256 -8.41 -8.42 -1.45
C HIS A 256 -7.87 -7.69 -0.20
N ARG A 257 -8.56 -7.78 0.94
CA ARG A 257 -8.07 -7.21 2.21
C ARG A 257 -6.69 -7.77 2.61
N ILE A 258 -6.50 -9.08 2.46
CA ILE A 258 -5.21 -9.74 2.70
C ILE A 258 -4.17 -9.28 1.68
N ALA A 259 -4.53 -9.16 0.40
CA ALA A 259 -3.63 -8.68 -0.64
C ALA A 259 -3.16 -7.24 -0.38
N VAL A 260 -4.07 -6.33 0.00
CA VAL A 260 -3.73 -4.93 0.33
C VAL A 260 -2.77 -4.86 1.52
N TRP A 261 -2.97 -5.68 2.57
CA TRP A 261 -2.04 -5.73 3.70
C TRP A 261 -0.64 -6.16 3.27
N LEU A 262 -0.53 -7.21 2.44
CA LEU A 262 0.74 -7.71 1.92
C LEU A 262 1.41 -6.69 0.99
N ASP A 263 0.65 -6.05 0.10
CA ASP A 263 1.10 -4.96 -0.78
C ASP A 263 1.50 -3.70 -0.02
N SER A 264 0.98 -3.53 1.21
CA SER A 264 1.36 -2.46 2.14
C SER A 264 2.57 -2.81 3.00
N CYS A 265 3.34 -3.81 2.58
CA CYS A 265 4.51 -4.32 3.30
C CYS A 265 4.19 -4.90 4.69
N SER A 266 2.99 -5.47 4.82
CA SER A 266 2.53 -6.18 6.01
C SER A 266 2.64 -5.36 7.29
N ILE A 267 2.34 -4.06 7.25
CA ILE A 267 2.36 -3.20 8.44
C ILE A 267 1.22 -3.56 9.40
N PHE A 268 1.42 -3.28 10.70
CA PHE A 268 0.38 -3.44 11.73
C PHE A 268 -0.32 -2.11 12.01
N TYR A 269 0.46 -1.09 12.40
CA TYR A 269 -0.04 0.24 12.73
C TYR A 269 0.09 1.20 11.56
N GLY A 270 -0.92 2.04 11.38
CA GLY A 270 -0.89 3.17 10.45
C GLY A 270 -0.53 4.50 11.11
N VAL A 271 -0.12 4.51 12.38
CA VAL A 271 0.20 5.73 13.13
C VAL A 271 1.48 5.52 13.92
N TYR A 272 2.13 6.61 14.34
CA TYR A 272 3.39 6.54 15.06
C TYR A 272 3.23 6.80 16.56
N GLU A 273 2.18 7.52 16.95
CA GLU A 273 1.94 7.97 18.31
C GLU A 273 1.47 6.83 19.21
N LYS A 274 1.84 6.89 20.50
CA LYS A 274 1.53 5.85 21.49
C LYS A 274 0.03 5.67 21.67
N ALA A 275 -0.67 6.78 21.90
CA ALA A 275 -2.11 6.79 22.12
C ALA A 275 -2.85 6.27 20.88
N GLY A 276 -2.38 6.66 19.69
CA GLY A 276 -2.91 6.17 18.42
C GLY A 276 -2.72 4.67 18.24
N GLY A 277 -1.54 4.13 18.51
CA GLY A 277 -1.31 2.68 18.48
C GLY A 277 -2.21 1.92 19.47
N GLN A 278 -2.35 2.43 20.70
CA GLN A 278 -3.25 1.84 21.70
C GLN A 278 -4.72 1.86 21.28
N ALA A 279 -5.16 2.92 20.60
CA ALA A 279 -6.50 3.04 20.02
C ALA A 279 -6.71 2.06 18.85
N GLN A 280 -5.72 1.93 17.95
CA GLN A 280 -5.78 0.95 16.87
C GLN A 280 -5.86 -0.50 17.38
N LEU A 281 -5.20 -0.84 18.51
CA LEU A 281 -5.37 -2.14 19.19
C LEU A 281 -6.80 -2.42 19.69
N ARG A 282 -7.65 -1.40 19.79
CA ARG A 282 -9.07 -1.55 20.12
C ARG A 282 -9.97 -1.51 18.88
N GLY A 283 -9.37 -1.43 17.69
CA GLY A 283 -10.09 -1.31 16.41
C GLY A 283 -10.61 0.09 16.12
N GLU A 284 -10.19 1.10 16.88
CA GLU A 284 -10.61 2.49 16.67
C GLU A 284 -10.01 3.09 15.40
N ILE A 285 -10.71 4.05 14.81
CA ILE A 285 -10.19 4.87 13.71
C ILE A 285 -9.30 5.95 14.29
N VAL A 286 -8.06 6.03 13.81
CA VAL A 286 -7.06 6.98 14.30
C VAL A 286 -6.41 7.66 13.10
N HIS A 287 -6.36 8.98 13.14
CA HIS A 287 -5.62 9.81 12.20
C HIS A 287 -4.27 10.22 12.83
N PRO A 288 -3.21 10.37 12.03
CA PRO A 288 -1.90 10.78 12.53
C PRO A 288 -1.93 12.27 12.90
N THR A 289 -0.99 12.70 13.73
CA THR A 289 -0.89 14.13 14.11
C THR A 289 -0.29 15.01 13.02
N LEU A 290 0.41 14.41 12.06
CA LEU A 290 1.01 15.07 10.89
C LEU A 290 0.58 14.33 9.62
N GLU A 291 0.14 15.07 8.59
CA GLU A 291 -0.26 14.53 7.29
C GLU A 291 0.19 15.40 6.11
#